data_AF-A0A7W1FKH4-F1
#
_entry.id   AF-A0A7W1FKH4-F1
#
_cell.length_a   1.000
_cell.length_b   1.000
_cell.length_c   1.000
_cell.angle_alpha   90.00
_cell.angle_beta   90.00
_cell.angle_gamma   90.00
#
_symmetry.space_group_name_H-M   'P 1'
#
loop_
_entity.id
_entity.type
_entity.pdbx_description
1 polymer ?
#
loop_
_entity_poly.entity_id
_entity_poly.type
_entity_poly.pdbx_seq_one_letter_code
_entity_poly.pdbx_strand_id
1 'polypeptide(L)'
;MAPADDAGCLTCLVAVAVASLLSSAWLFWFTPSYGSFFLVLTFTVGAITASFYGWLPLYLPELFPTRLRATAQGFAFNAGRIITAAVILSFGMKPDWFGGLAQTCAIISLVYVVGMVVIWFCPETKGKPLPE
;
A
#
# COMPACT_ATOMS: atom_id res chain seq x y z
N MET A 1 13.39 -10.94 -17.05
CA MET A 1 14.20 -11.10 -15.82
C MET A 1 13.91 -9.86 -14.98
N ALA A 2 12.89 -9.95 -14.14
CA ALA A 2 12.39 -8.80 -13.39
C ALA A 2 13.20 -8.74 -12.09
N PRO A 3 13.83 -7.61 -11.72
CA PRO A 3 14.86 -7.46 -10.66
C PRO A 3 14.41 -7.75 -9.21
N ALA A 4 13.36 -8.55 -9.03
CA ALA A 4 12.76 -8.98 -7.77
C ALA A 4 13.11 -10.44 -7.41
N ASP A 5 14.07 -11.05 -8.13
CA ASP A 5 14.44 -12.47 -8.02
C ASP A 5 15.21 -12.78 -6.70
N ASP A 6 15.95 -11.80 -6.17
CA ASP A 6 16.88 -12.04 -5.05
C ASP A 6 16.27 -11.75 -3.66
N ALA A 7 15.34 -10.79 -3.56
CA ALA A 7 14.58 -10.49 -2.33
C ALA A 7 13.12 -10.92 -2.51
N GLY A 8 12.63 -11.88 -1.70
CA GLY A 8 11.28 -12.44 -1.85
C GLY A 8 10.19 -11.37 -1.98
N CYS A 9 9.20 -11.61 -2.82
CA CYS A 9 8.15 -10.64 -3.16
C CYS A 9 7.41 -10.14 -1.90
N LEU A 10 7.23 -11.03 -0.94
CA LEU A 10 6.67 -10.75 0.38
C LEU A 10 7.54 -9.76 1.18
N THR A 11 8.86 -9.96 1.17
CA THR A 11 9.82 -9.12 1.91
C THR A 11 9.83 -7.71 1.33
N CYS A 12 9.78 -7.58 0.01
CA CYS A 12 9.70 -6.29 -0.65
C CYS A 12 8.38 -5.58 -0.35
N LEU A 13 7.25 -6.30 -0.33
CA LEU A 13 5.95 -5.73 0.05
C LEU A 13 5.94 -5.22 1.49
N VAL A 14 6.48 -5.98 2.44
CA VAL A 14 6.61 -5.53 3.84
C VAL A 14 7.53 -4.32 3.93
N ALA A 15 8.69 -4.34 3.28
CA ALA A 15 9.64 -3.21 3.32
C ALA A 15 9.02 -1.91 2.79
N VAL A 16 8.31 -1.98 1.66
CA VAL A 16 7.62 -0.81 1.08
C VAL A 16 6.44 -0.38 1.94
N ALA A 17 5.72 -1.31 2.58
CA ALA A 17 4.64 -0.97 3.52
C ALA A 17 5.18 -0.24 4.78
N VAL A 18 6.30 -0.71 5.35
CA VAL A 18 6.96 -0.04 6.48
C VAL A 18 7.45 1.35 6.06
N ALA A 19 8.11 1.47 4.91
CA ALA A 19 8.58 2.77 4.41
C ALA A 19 7.40 3.74 4.17
N SER A 20 6.29 3.24 3.64
CA SER A 20 5.06 4.01 3.42
C SER A 20 4.44 4.50 4.73
N LEU A 21 4.37 3.62 5.74
CA LEU A 21 3.86 3.96 7.06
C LEU A 21 4.72 5.03 7.74
N LEU A 22 6.03 4.81 7.81
CA LEU A 22 6.96 5.72 8.49
C LEU A 22 7.01 7.10 7.80
N SER A 23 7.07 7.12 6.47
CA SER A 23 7.12 8.37 5.71
C SER A 23 5.81 9.16 5.80
N SER A 24 4.65 8.49 5.77
CA SER A 24 3.34 9.13 5.95
C SER A 24 3.17 9.65 7.38
N ALA A 25 3.52 8.86 8.39
CA ALA A 25 3.48 9.30 9.79
C ALA A 25 4.39 10.52 10.00
N TRP A 26 5.59 10.50 9.42
CA TRP A 26 6.51 11.64 9.50
C TRP A 26 5.90 12.90 8.89
N LEU A 27 5.32 12.80 7.69
CA LEU A 27 4.69 13.93 6.99
C LEU A 27 3.58 14.56 7.84
N PHE A 28 2.67 13.75 8.39
CA PHE A 28 1.50 14.25 9.12
C PHE A 28 1.81 14.76 10.54
N TRP A 29 2.85 14.24 11.20
CA TRP A 29 3.19 14.66 12.56
C TRP A 29 4.20 15.82 12.62
N PHE A 30 5.14 15.90 11.68
CA PHE A 30 6.28 16.82 11.78
C PHE A 30 6.28 17.97 10.78
N THR A 31 5.29 18.07 9.89
CA THR A 31 5.28 19.12 8.85
C THR A 31 4.11 20.11 9.02
N PRO A 32 4.25 21.12 9.89
CA PRO A 32 3.18 22.08 10.17
C PRO A 32 3.06 23.20 9.13
N SER A 33 4.07 23.42 8.28
CA SER A 33 4.13 24.58 7.36
C SER A 33 4.29 24.19 5.90
N TYR A 34 3.50 24.82 5.04
CA TYR A 34 3.62 24.72 3.59
C TYR A 34 4.91 25.41 3.10
N GLY A 35 5.68 24.71 2.25
CA GLY A 35 6.93 25.23 1.68
C GLY A 35 7.61 24.22 0.74
N SER A 36 8.74 24.59 0.15
CA SER A 36 9.47 23.72 -0.80
C SER A 36 9.85 22.36 -0.20
N PHE A 37 10.19 22.33 1.10
CA PHE A 37 10.47 21.10 1.83
C PHE A 37 9.25 20.17 1.92
N PHE A 38 8.06 20.72 2.20
CA PHE A 38 6.81 19.95 2.23
C PHE A 38 6.48 19.33 0.87
N LEU A 39 6.72 20.06 -0.23
CA LEU A 39 6.48 19.55 -1.59
C LEU A 39 7.41 18.38 -1.94
N VAL A 40 8.71 18.52 -1.66
CA VAL A 40 9.68 17.43 -1.87
C VAL A 40 9.33 16.21 -1.02
N LEU A 41 9.02 16.43 0.27
CA LEU A 41 8.65 15.35 1.17
C LEU A 41 7.37 14.63 0.71
N THR A 42 6.33 15.38 0.33
CA THR A 42 5.07 14.81 -0.18
C THR A 42 5.28 14.05 -1.47
N PHE A 43 6.15 14.53 -2.37
CA PHE A 43 6.54 13.80 -3.57
C PHE A 43 7.24 12.48 -3.24
N THR A 44 8.20 12.48 -2.30
CA THR A 44 8.90 11.28 -1.86
C THR A 44 7.94 10.27 -1.21
N VAL A 45 7.04 10.73 -0.33
CA VAL A 45 5.98 9.90 0.27
C VAL A 45 5.09 9.32 -0.83
N GLY A 46 4.68 10.12 -1.81
CA GLY A 46 3.91 9.69 -2.98
C GLY A 46 4.63 8.61 -3.79
N ALA A 47 5.94 8.76 -4.02
CA ALA A 47 6.74 7.78 -4.75
C ALA A 47 6.87 6.44 -3.99
N ILE A 48 7.09 6.49 -2.68
CA ILE A 48 7.19 5.30 -1.82
C ILE A 48 5.85 4.56 -1.80
N THR A 49 4.75 5.28 -1.58
CA THR A 49 3.40 4.69 -1.54
C THR A 49 2.97 4.17 -2.92
N ALA A 50 3.35 4.83 -4.02
CA ALA A 50 3.12 4.33 -5.37
C ALA A 50 3.90 3.04 -5.67
N SER A 51 5.08 2.87 -5.09
CA SER A 51 5.86 1.63 -5.22
C SER A 51 5.12 0.42 -4.65
N PHE A 52 4.29 0.60 -3.61
CA PHE A 52 3.43 -0.44 -3.05
C PHE A 52 2.42 -0.95 -4.08
N TYR A 53 1.83 -0.03 -4.85
CA TYR A 53 0.93 -0.34 -5.96
C TYR A 53 1.62 -1.02 -7.13
N GLY A 54 2.95 -0.88 -7.27
CA GLY A 54 3.73 -1.58 -8.28
C GLY A 54 3.96 -3.06 -7.92
N TRP A 55 4.23 -3.35 -6.65
CA TRP A 55 4.60 -4.71 -6.20
C TRP A 55 3.41 -5.62 -5.89
N LEU A 56 2.33 -5.08 -5.32
CA LEU A 56 1.12 -5.86 -5.03
C LEU A 56 0.57 -6.64 -6.25
N PRO A 57 0.50 -6.05 -7.45
CA PRO A 57 -0.04 -6.71 -8.64
C PRO A 57 1.00 -7.58 -9.34
N LEU A 58 2.26 -7.54 -8.92
CA LEU A 58 3.30 -8.50 -9.32
C LEU A 58 3.16 -9.78 -8.50
N TYR A 59 2.91 -9.65 -7.20
CA TYR A 59 2.66 -10.76 -6.28
C TYR A 59 1.35 -11.50 -6.56
N LEU A 60 0.25 -10.76 -6.77
CA LEU A 60 -1.07 -11.35 -6.92
C LEU A 60 -1.17 -12.44 -8.01
N PRO A 61 -0.66 -12.24 -9.23
CA PRO A 61 -0.73 -13.26 -10.27
C PRO A 61 0.17 -14.47 -9.95
N GLU A 62 1.18 -14.38 -9.10
CA GLU A 62 1.98 -15.56 -8.70
C GLU A 62 1.17 -16.56 -7.84
N LEU A 63 0.09 -16.10 -7.20
CA LEU A 63 -0.76 -16.92 -6.34
C LEU A 63 -1.81 -17.74 -7.12
N PHE A 64 -2.17 -17.29 -8.33
CA PHE A 64 -3.28 -17.86 -9.10
C PHE A 64 -2.81 -18.64 -10.35
N PRO A 65 -3.53 -19.71 -10.73
CA PRO A 65 -3.25 -20.44 -11.96
C PRO A 65 -3.52 -19.56 -13.18
N THR A 66 -2.79 -19.80 -14.27
CA THR A 66 -2.75 -18.93 -15.46
C THR A 66 -4.13 -18.56 -16.00
N ARG A 67 -5.06 -19.52 -15.99
CA ARG A 67 -6.47 -19.33 -16.40
C ARG A 67 -7.27 -18.30 -15.58
N LEU A 68 -6.85 -18.00 -14.35
CA LEU A 68 -7.57 -17.10 -13.43
C LEU A 68 -6.78 -15.85 -13.04
N ARG A 69 -5.48 -15.72 -13.40
CA ARG A 69 -4.61 -14.60 -12.99
C ARG A 69 -5.22 -13.23 -13.31
N ALA A 70 -5.64 -13.03 -14.55
CA ALA A 70 -6.21 -11.74 -14.99
C ALA A 70 -7.52 -11.40 -14.26
N THR A 71 -8.42 -12.37 -14.11
CA THR A 71 -9.70 -12.19 -13.43
C THR A 71 -9.53 -11.94 -11.94
N ALA A 72 -8.65 -12.70 -11.28
CA ALA A 72 -8.36 -12.53 -9.85
C ALA A 72 -7.76 -11.15 -9.56
N GLN A 73 -6.83 -10.69 -10.41
CA GLN A 73 -6.24 -9.36 -10.30
C GLN A 73 -7.26 -8.24 -10.55
N GLY A 74 -8.08 -8.37 -11.60
CA GLY A 74 -9.17 -7.43 -11.86
C GLY A 74 -10.18 -7.37 -10.72
N PHE A 75 -10.56 -8.51 -10.15
CA PHE A 75 -11.47 -8.58 -9.02
C PHE A 75 -10.89 -7.91 -7.77
N ALA A 76 -9.66 -8.27 -7.38
CA ALA A 76 -8.99 -7.72 -6.21
C ALA A 76 -8.85 -6.19 -6.28
N PHE A 77 -8.48 -5.64 -7.45
CA PHE A 77 -8.36 -4.20 -7.64
C PHE A 77 -9.70 -3.47 -7.56
N ASN A 78 -10.75 -3.99 -8.20
CA ASN A 78 -12.04 -3.33 -8.20
C ASN A 78 -12.71 -3.42 -6.82
N ALA A 79 -12.63 -4.57 -6.15
CA ALA A 79 -13.10 -4.72 -4.78
C ALA A 79 -12.36 -3.76 -3.83
N GLY A 80 -11.03 -3.70 -3.94
CA GLY A 80 -10.21 -2.77 -3.16
C GLY A 80 -10.60 -1.30 -3.40
N ARG A 81 -10.85 -0.90 -4.66
CA ARG A 81 -11.30 0.46 -4.98
C ARG A 81 -12.65 0.81 -4.36
N ILE A 82 -13.61 -0.12 -4.35
CA ILE A 82 -14.93 0.11 -3.74
C ILE A 82 -14.79 0.32 -2.23
N ILE A 83 -14.00 -0.52 -1.56
CA ILE A 83 -13.72 -0.41 -0.13
C ILE A 83 -13.03 0.93 0.17
N THR A 84 -11.98 1.27 -0.58
CA THR A 84 -11.26 2.53 -0.43
C THR A 84 -12.16 3.74 -0.65
N ALA A 85 -13.05 3.70 -1.64
CA ALA A 85 -14.01 4.78 -1.88
C ALA A 85 -14.94 4.98 -0.68
N ALA A 86 -15.49 3.90 -0.11
CA ALA A 86 -16.34 3.98 1.07
C ALA A 86 -15.60 4.56 2.28
N VAL A 87 -14.34 4.16 2.51
CA VAL A 87 -13.48 4.69 3.56
C VAL A 87 -13.23 6.18 3.36
N ILE A 88 -12.70 6.58 2.19
CA ILE A 88 -12.36 7.98 1.90
C ILE A 88 -13.59 8.88 1.97
N LEU A 89 -14.75 8.44 1.46
CA LEU A 89 -15.99 9.20 1.57
C LEU A 89 -16.42 9.37 3.04
N SER A 90 -16.33 8.31 3.85
CA SER A 90 -16.68 8.37 5.27
C SER A 90 -15.84 9.40 6.03
N PHE A 91 -14.52 9.36 5.85
CA PHE A 91 -13.58 10.28 6.50
C PHE A 91 -13.64 11.70 5.90
N GLY A 92 -13.88 11.84 4.60
CA GLY A 92 -14.02 13.13 3.92
C GLY A 92 -15.29 13.88 4.31
N MET A 93 -16.37 13.17 4.66
CA MET A 93 -17.61 13.78 5.17
C MET A 93 -17.46 14.31 6.60
N LYS A 94 -16.54 13.73 7.40
CA LYS A 94 -16.30 14.12 8.80
C LYS A 94 -14.80 14.15 9.10
N PRO A 95 -14.06 15.15 8.59
CA PRO A 95 -12.61 15.23 8.73
C PRO A 95 -12.15 15.43 10.19
N ASP A 96 -13.03 15.93 11.06
CA ASP A 96 -12.76 16.20 12.46
C ASP A 96 -13.04 15.01 13.40
N TRP A 97 -13.36 13.83 12.85
CA TRP A 97 -13.60 12.61 13.65
C TRP A 97 -12.48 12.32 14.66
N PHE A 98 -11.25 12.69 14.35
CA PHE A 98 -10.08 12.43 15.17
C PHE A 98 -9.34 13.70 15.62
N GLY A 99 -10.02 14.85 15.63
CA GLY A 99 -9.47 16.12 16.11
C GLY A 99 -8.83 17.02 15.04
N GLY A 100 -8.82 16.57 13.78
CA GLY A 100 -8.45 17.38 12.61
C GLY A 100 -7.92 16.55 11.45
N LEU A 101 -7.74 17.19 10.28
CA LEU A 101 -7.35 16.51 9.03
C LEU A 101 -6.01 15.74 9.15
N ALA A 102 -5.00 16.33 9.77
CA ALA A 102 -3.68 15.68 9.91
C ALA A 102 -3.74 14.42 10.78
N GLN A 103 -4.49 14.46 11.88
CA GLN A 103 -4.70 13.31 12.77
C GLN A 103 -5.51 12.21 12.10
N THR A 104 -6.57 12.59 11.38
CA THR A 104 -7.37 11.66 10.57
C THR A 104 -6.50 10.96 9.52
N CYS A 105 -5.67 11.70 8.77
CA CYS A 105 -4.76 11.11 7.79
C CYS A 105 -3.69 10.21 8.42
N ALA A 106 -3.15 10.58 9.59
CA ALA A 106 -2.23 9.74 10.34
C ALA A 106 -2.88 8.40 10.76
N ILE A 107 -4.14 8.42 11.19
CA ILE A 107 -4.88 7.20 11.56
C ILE A 107 -5.18 6.35 10.33
N ILE A 108 -5.57 6.96 9.21
CA ILE A 108 -5.79 6.22 7.95
C ILE A 108 -4.49 5.54 7.48
N SER A 109 -3.32 6.16 7.70
CA SER A 109 -2.03 5.56 7.34
C SER A 109 -1.75 4.22 8.06
N LEU A 110 -2.41 3.94 9.19
CA LEU A 110 -2.35 2.65 9.89
C LEU A 110 -2.90 1.49 9.05
N VAL A 111 -3.56 1.76 7.92
CA VAL A 111 -3.93 0.74 6.94
C VAL A 111 -2.73 -0.08 6.47
N TYR A 112 -1.52 0.49 6.45
CA TYR A 112 -0.29 -0.26 6.14
C TYR A 112 0.02 -1.32 7.18
N VAL A 113 -0.34 -1.11 8.45
CA VAL A 113 -0.22 -2.13 9.52
C VAL A 113 -1.14 -3.30 9.22
N VAL A 114 -2.39 -3.02 8.86
CA VAL A 114 -3.35 -4.06 8.45
C VAL A 114 -2.82 -4.82 7.24
N GLY A 115 -2.29 -4.12 6.24
CA GLY A 115 -1.65 -4.71 5.07
C GLY A 115 -0.50 -5.65 5.44
N MET A 116 0.40 -5.25 6.33
CA MET A 116 1.51 -6.10 6.80
C MET A 116 1.02 -7.36 7.50
N VAL A 117 -0.02 -7.26 8.33
CA VAL A 117 -0.62 -8.44 8.98
C VAL A 117 -1.19 -9.41 7.94
N VAL A 118 -1.89 -8.90 6.93
CA VAL A 118 -2.43 -9.73 5.83
C VAL A 118 -1.30 -10.39 5.02
N ILE A 119 -0.23 -9.64 4.73
CA ILE A 119 0.95 -10.15 4.03
C ILE A 119 1.61 -11.28 4.82
N TRP A 120 1.59 -11.26 6.16
CA TRP A 120 2.17 -12.34 6.95
C TRP A 120 1.46 -13.70 6.75
N PHE A 121 0.15 -13.69 6.44
CA PHE A 121 -0.61 -14.91 6.14
C PHE A 121 -0.43 -15.39 4.69
N CYS A 122 0.25 -14.62 3.85
CA CYS A 122 0.42 -14.91 2.44
C CYS A 122 1.62 -15.87 2.20
N PRO A 123 1.47 -16.88 1.32
CA PRO A 123 2.55 -17.83 1.06
C PRO A 123 3.69 -17.20 0.24
N GLU A 124 4.94 -17.46 0.63
CA GLU A 124 6.10 -17.03 -0.16
C GLU A 124 6.13 -17.74 -1.52
N THR A 125 6.23 -16.95 -2.58
CA THR A 125 6.22 -17.38 -3.99
C THR A 125 7.64 -17.50 -4.56
N LYS A 126 8.67 -17.04 -3.83
CA LYS A 126 10.09 -17.13 -4.24
C LYS A 126 10.48 -18.55 -4.67
N GLY A 127 10.96 -18.67 -5.90
CA GLY A 127 11.55 -19.89 -6.46
C GLY A 127 10.55 -21.01 -6.79
N LYS A 128 9.24 -20.76 -6.71
CA LYS A 128 8.22 -21.74 -7.11
C LYS A 128 7.81 -21.55 -8.57
N PRO A 129 7.60 -22.62 -9.34
CA PRO A 129 6.99 -22.51 -10.65
C PRO A 129 5.59 -21.93 -10.51
N LEU A 130 5.18 -21.12 -11.49
CA LEU A 130 3.84 -20.55 -11.53
C LEU A 130 2.80 -21.67 -11.58
N PRO A 131 1.69 -21.59 -10.83
CA PRO A 131 0.61 -22.57 -10.93
C PRO A 131 0.01 -22.57 -12.35
N GLU A 132 -0.25 -23.75 -12.92
CA GLU A 132 -0.92 -23.90 -14.22
C GLU A 132 -2.47 -23.82 -14.14
#